data_AF-A0A381F3U9-F1
#
_entry.id   AF-A0A381F3U9-F1
#
_cell.length_a   1.000
_cell.length_b   1.000
_cell.length_c   1.000
_cell.angle_alpha   90.00
_cell.angle_beta   90.00
_cell.angle_gamma   90.00
#
_symmetry.space_group_name_H-M   'P 1'
#
loop_
_entity.id
_entity.type
_entity.pdbx_description
1 polymer ?
#
loop_
_entity_poly.entity_id
_entity_poly.type
_entity_poly.pdbx_seq_one_letter_code
_entity_poly.pdbx_strand_id
1 'polypeptide(L)' 'MKEFKIESQASLILEVIKALKYNTSGIGLRTIYDIKIERLSYENCRITFIAKEGKEINPTDFFYLGLDINR' A
#
# COMPACT_ATOMS: atom_id res chain seq x y z
N MET A 1 11.02 -9.48 11.50
CA MET A 1 10.14 -8.63 10.64
C MET A 1 10.07 -9.22 9.24
N LYS A 2 8.91 -9.15 8.56
CA LYS A 2 8.73 -9.71 7.21
C LYS A 2 8.41 -8.59 6.21
N GLU A 3 9.11 -8.60 5.08
CA GLU A 3 8.97 -7.62 4.01
C GLU A 3 8.13 -8.19 2.85
N PHE A 4 7.23 -7.38 2.31
CA PHE A 4 6.38 -7.72 1.17
C PHE A 4 6.48 -6.62 0.11
N LYS A 5 6.51 -6.99 -1.17
CA LYS A 5 6.67 -6.04 -2.30
C LYS A 5 5.59 -6.28 -3.33
N ILE A 6 5.05 -5.17 -3.86
CA ILE A 6 4.12 -5.20 -4.98
C ILE A 6 4.64 -4.28 -6.08
N GLU A 7 4.74 -4.87 -7.27
CA GLU A 7 4.99 -4.19 -8.54
C GLU A 7 3.84 -4.52 -9.48
N SER A 8 3.29 -3.52 -10.15
CA SER A 8 2.16 -3.67 -11.07
C SER A 8 2.13 -2.53 -12.08
N GLN A 9 1.05 -2.42 -12.85
CA GLN A 9 0.84 -1.32 -13.79
C GLN A 9 0.98 0.04 -13.07
N ALA A 10 1.71 0.97 -13.70
CA ALA A 10 2.02 2.28 -13.14
C ALA A 10 0.76 3.02 -12.64
N SER A 11 -0.30 3.00 -13.45
CA SER A 11 -1.58 3.66 -13.13
C SER A 11 -2.21 3.11 -11.84
N LEU A 12 -2.29 1.78 -11.71
CA LEU A 12 -2.85 1.13 -10.52
C LEU A 12 -2.02 1.45 -9.28
N ILE A 13 -0.70 1.35 -9.36
CA ILE A 13 0.15 1.67 -8.21
C ILE A 13 0.06 3.16 -7.85
N LEU A 14 -0.06 4.06 -8.82
CA LEU A 14 -0.25 5.49 -8.54
C LEU A 14 -1.55 5.76 -7.79
N GLU A 15 -2.65 5.10 -8.15
CA GLU A 15 -3.92 5.24 -7.42
C GLU A 15 -3.79 4.70 -5.98
N VAL A 16 -3.16 3.55 -5.80
CA VAL A 16 -2.88 3.02 -4.45
C VAL A 16 -1.98 3.95 -3.65
N ILE A 17 -0.94 4.53 -4.25
CA ILE A 17 -0.07 5.52 -3.61
C ILE A 17 -0.84 6.77 -3.18
N LYS A 18 -1.73 7.28 -4.04
CA LYS A 18 -2.58 8.43 -3.70
C LYS A 18 -3.46 8.10 -2.50
N ALA A 19 -4.10 6.94 -2.51
CA ALA A 19 -4.95 6.48 -1.41
C ALA A 19 -4.17 6.38 -0.09
N LEU A 20 -3.01 5.72 -0.10
CA LEU A 20 -2.15 5.58 1.07
C LEU A 20 -1.61 6.91 1.61
N LYS A 21 -1.61 7.97 0.80
CA LYS A 21 -1.14 9.31 1.21
C LYS A 21 -2.25 10.23 1.68
N TYR A 22 -3.43 10.14 1.07
CA TYR A 22 -4.46 11.18 1.21
C TYR A 22 -5.81 10.66 1.72
N ASN A 23 -6.07 9.37 1.62
CA ASN A 23 -7.29 8.78 2.15
C ASN A 23 -7.08 8.40 3.64
N THR A 24 -8.05 8.70 4.50
CA THR A 24 -7.99 8.38 5.94
C THR A 24 -7.73 6.90 6.21
N SER A 25 -8.40 6.00 5.49
CA SER A 25 -8.20 4.55 5.57
C SER A 25 -6.78 4.16 5.14
N GLY A 26 -6.30 4.78 4.06
CA GLY A 26 -4.95 4.56 3.53
C GLY A 26 -3.85 5.04 4.49
N ILE A 27 -4.04 6.17 5.14
CA ILE A 27 -3.12 6.70 6.16
C ILE A 27 -3.04 5.73 7.34
N GLY A 28 -4.19 5.25 7.83
CA GLY A 28 -4.24 4.26 8.91
C GLY A 28 -3.49 2.97 8.54
N LEU A 29 -3.73 2.46 7.33
CA LEU A 29 -3.05 1.27 6.84
C LEU A 29 -1.55 1.43 6.72
N ARG A 30 -1.10 2.60 6.22
CA ARG A 30 0.32 2.95 6.13
C ARG A 30 0.99 2.92 7.50
N THR A 31 0.30 3.39 8.54
CA THR A 31 0.80 3.35 9.92
C THR A 31 0.81 1.93 10.49
N ILE A 32 -0.24 1.14 10.25
CA ILE A 32 -0.37 -0.22 10.80
C ILE A 32 0.71 -1.17 10.25
N TYR A 33 0.98 -1.08 8.94
CA TYR A 33 1.87 -2.01 8.22
C TYR A 33 3.22 -1.40 7.79
N ASP A 34 3.60 -0.26 8.38
CA ASP A 34 4.82 0.50 8.07
C ASP A 34 5.10 0.57 6.56
N ILE A 35 4.11 1.06 5.82
CA ILE A 35 4.15 1.02 4.36
C ILE A 35 5.11 2.09 3.85
N LYS A 36 6.14 1.63 3.12
CA LYS A 36 7.10 2.46 2.42
C LYS A 36 6.72 2.54 0.95
N ILE A 37 6.65 3.77 0.45
CA ILE A 37 6.29 4.07 -0.94
C ILE A 37 7.58 4.46 -1.66
N GLU A 38 7.93 3.69 -2.68
CA GLU A 38 9.09 3.97 -3.54
C GLU A 38 8.63 4.22 -4.97
N ARG A 39 8.98 5.40 -5.50
CA ARG A 39 8.75 5.71 -6.91
C ARG A 39 10.09 5.67 -7.63
N LEU A 40 10.39 4.51 -8.22
CA LEU A 40 11.66 4.28 -8.92
C LEU A 40 11.69 4.96 -10.30
N SER A 41 10.54 5.03 -10.99
CA SER A 41 10.36 5.86 -12.19
C SER A 41 8.90 6.31 -12.36
N TYR A 42 8.62 7.14 -13.37
CA TYR A 42 7.22 7.51 -13.68
C TYR A 42 6.40 6.27 -14.07
N GLU A 43 7.03 5.33 -14.77
CA GLU A 43 6.43 4.11 -15.32
C GLU A 43 6.47 2.92 -14.34
N ASN A 44 7.35 2.95 -13.34
CA ASN A 44 7.50 1.88 -12.37
C ASN A 44 7.41 2.43 -10.94
N CYS A 45 6.26 2.23 -10.32
CA CYS A 45 6.03 2.50 -8.92
C CYS A 45 5.99 1.18 -8.14
N ARG A 46 6.60 1.16 -6.95
CA ARG A 46 6.65 -0.02 -6.07
C ARG A 46 6.12 0.35 -4.69
N ILE A 47 5.40 -0.58 -4.07
CA ILE A 47 4.99 -0.45 -2.66
C ILE A 47 5.63 -1.59 -1.87
N THR A 48 6.25 -1.23 -0.75
CA THR A 48 6.87 -2.18 0.18
C THR A 48 6.18 -2.08 1.55
N PHE A 49 5.82 -3.23 2.11
CA PHE A 49 5.14 -3.35 3.41
C PHE A 49 6.08 -4.05 4.38
N ILE A 50 6.09 -3.59 5.64
CA ILE A 50 6.90 -4.20 6.69
C ILE A 50 5.99 -4.59 7.83
N ALA A 51 5.70 -5.88 7.92
CA ALA A 51 4.95 -6.40 9.06
C ALA A 51 5.89 -6.58 10.26
N LYS A 52 5.49 -6.01 11.40
CA LYS A 52 6.14 -6.28 12.70
C LYS A 52 6.09 -7.77 12.99
N GLU A 53 7.10 -8.24 13.71
CA GLU A 53 7.19 -9.64 14.10
C GLU A 53 6.00 -10.06 14.97
N GLY A 54 5.43 -11.22 14.68
CA GLY A 54 4.20 -11.71 15.31
C GLY A 54 2.91 -11.06 14.78
N LYS A 55 2.97 -10.15 13.81
CA LYS A 55 1.78 -9.62 13.12
C LYS A 55 1.74 -10.11 11.67
N GLU A 56 0.63 -10.73 11.30
CA GLU A 56 0.33 -11.05 9.91
C GLU A 56 -0.28 -9.84 9.21
N ILE A 57 -0.04 -9.75 7.90
CA ILE A 57 -0.76 -8.81 7.04
C ILE A 57 -2.18 -9.37 6.86
N ASN A 58 -3.20 -8.60 7.23
CA ASN A 58 -4.59 -8.95 6.94
C ASN A 58 -4.96 -8.49 5.51
N PRO A 59 -5.17 -9.41 4.54
CA PRO A 59 -5.51 -9.04 3.17
C PRO A 59 -6.82 -8.26 3.06
N THR A 60 -7.75 -8.47 4.00
CA THR A 60 -9.06 -7.80 4.01
C THR A 60 -8.94 -6.29 4.14
N ASP A 61 -7.94 -5.80 4.87
CA ASP A 61 -7.74 -4.35 5.02
C ASP A 61 -7.39 -3.70 3.67
N PHE A 62 -6.61 -4.39 2.84
CA PHE A 62 -6.25 -3.93 1.49
C PHE A 62 -7.39 -4.07 0.51
N PHE A 63 -8.26 -5.08 0.68
CA PHE A 63 -9.50 -5.18 -0.08
C PHE A 63 -10.41 -3.97 0.15
N TYR A 64 -10.58 -3.55 1.41
CA TYR A 64 -11.37 -2.36 1.74
C TYR A 64 -10.73 -1.07 1.22
N LEU A 65 -9.40 -0.95 1.27
CA LEU A 65 -8.71 0.16 0.61
C LEU A 65 -9.00 0.20 -0.88
N GLY A 66 -9.00 -0.96 -1.56
CA GLY A 66 -9.35 -1.06 -2.97
C GLY A 66 -10.78 -0.61 -3.29
N LEU A 67 -11.76 -0.93 -2.43
CA LEU A 67 -13.14 -0.45 -2.58
C LEU A 67 -13.26 1.07 -2.41
N ASP A 68 -12.44 1.66 -1.54
CA ASP A 68 -12.43 3.09 -1.25
C ASP A 68 -11.77 3.91 -2.38
N ILE A 69 -10.79 3.32 -3.08
CA ILE A 69 -10.14 3.92 -4.27
C ILE A 69 -11.05 3.93 -5.49
N ASN A 70 -11.97 2.97 -5.59
CA ASN A 70 -12.81 2.77 -6.78
C ASN A 70 -14.12 3.57 -6.75
N ARG A 71 -14.19 4.63 -5.93
CA ARG A 71 -15.30 5.58 -5.80
C ARG A 71 -14.88 6.96 -6.29
#